data_AF-A0A2E0ZW54-F1
#
_entry.id   AF-A0A2E0ZW54-F1
#
_cell.length_a   1.000
_cell.length_b   1.000
_cell.length_c   1.000
_cell.angle_alpha   90.00
_cell.angle_beta   90.00
_cell.angle_gamma   90.00
#
_symmetry.space_group_name_H-M   'P 1'
#
loop_
_entity.id
_entity.type
_entity.pdbx_description
1 polymer ?
#
loop_
_entity_poly.entity_id
_entity_poly.type
_entity_poly.pdbx_seq_one_letter_code
_entity_poly.pdbx_strand_id
1 'polypeptide(L)' 'MNAKNFYIVATVPNEPSLQVKVSGPYLTEQAAQADLVAAIDEVMDIDPSAKNYQYSISRVESHKPGVIQHMATDV' A
#
# COMPACT_ATOMS: atom_id res chain seq x y z
N MET A 1 10.90 -17.11 9.00
CA MET A 1 11.04 -15.66 9.27
C MET A 1 9.86 -14.96 8.61
N ASN A 2 8.79 -14.69 9.36
CA ASN A 2 7.63 -13.94 8.89
C ASN A 2 7.95 -12.44 9.10
N ALA A 3 8.72 -11.85 8.19
CA ALA A 3 9.01 -10.43 8.28
C ALA A 3 7.71 -9.67 7.99
N LYS A 4 7.11 -9.12 9.04
CA LYS A 4 5.90 -8.30 8.91
C LYS A 4 6.32 -6.95 8.33
N ASN A 5 6.29 -6.83 7.01
CA ASN A 5 6.77 -5.65 6.29
C ASN A 5 5.65 -4.61 6.15
N PHE A 6 6.04 -3.34 6.13
CA PHE A 6 5.15 -2.23 5.82
C PHE A 6 5.23 -1.93 4.32
N TYR A 7 4.10 -1.56 3.73
CA TYR A 7 4.00 -1.17 2.33
C TYR A 7 3.20 0.10 2.24
N ILE A 8 3.58 0.97 1.32
CA ILE A 8 2.76 2.10 0.91
C ILE A 8 1.75 1.54 -0.10
N VAL A 9 0.47 1.62 0.24
CA VAL A 9 -0.63 1.20 -0.63
C VAL A 9 -1.44 2.41 -1.05
N ALA A 10 -1.82 2.44 -2.33
CA ALA A 10 -2.75 3.41 -2.89
C ALA A 10 -4.09 2.71 -3.13
N THR A 11 -5.16 3.29 -2.59
CA THR A 11 -6.53 2.82 -2.76
C THR A 11 -7.26 3.82 -3.65
N VAL A 12 -7.86 3.31 -4.73
CA VAL A 12 -8.65 4.15 -5.64
C VAL A 12 -9.99 4.47 -4.95
N PRO A 13 -10.39 5.75 -4.80
CA PRO A 13 -11.62 6.09 -4.10
C PRO A 13 -12.88 5.55 -4.79
N ASN A 14 -12.83 5.38 -6.12
CA ASN A 14 -13.94 4.81 -6.89
C ASN A 14 -13.97 3.28 -6.86
N GLU A 15 -12.86 2.62 -6.53
CA GLU A 15 -12.75 1.17 -6.43
C GLU A 15 -11.91 0.79 -5.21
N PRO A 16 -12.50 0.83 -3.99
CA PRO A 16 -11.76 0.57 -2.75
C PRO A 16 -11.27 -0.88 -2.61
N SER A 17 -11.81 -1.78 -3.43
CA SER A 17 -11.32 -3.15 -3.59
C SER A 17 -9.96 -3.22 -4.32
N LEU A 18 -9.60 -2.18 -5.08
CA LEU A 18 -8.36 -2.10 -5.82
C LEU A 18 -7.31 -1.36 -4.99
N GLN A 19 -6.58 -2.14 -4.18
CA GLN A 19 -5.40 -1.66 -3.46
C GLN A 19 -4.14 -1.99 -4.25
N VAL A 20 -3.41 -0.94 -4.66
CA VAL A 20 -2.16 -1.07 -5.40
C VAL A 20 -1.00 -0.86 -4.44
N LYS A 21 -0.04 -1.78 -4.43
CA LYS A 21 1.21 -1.61 -3.68
C LYS A 21 2.11 -0.67 -4.48
N VAL A 22 2.34 0.52 -3.92
CA VAL A 22 3.16 1.55 -4.55
C VAL A 22 4.63 1.31 -4.24
N SER A 23 4.96 1.08 -2.96
CA SER A 23 6.36 0.96 -2.54
C SER A 23 6.52 0.11 -1.27
N GLY A 24 7.72 -0.45 -1.07
CA GLY A 24 8.08 -1.38 0.01
C GLY A 24 8.77 -2.66 -0.52
N PRO A 25 9.15 -3.62 0.34
CA PRO A 25 8.86 -3.72 1.78
C PRO A 25 9.74 -2.83 2.67
N TYR A 26 9.11 -2.16 3.65
CA TYR A 26 9.78 -1.42 4.71
C TYR A 26 9.80 -2.22 6.02
N LEU A 27 10.88 -2.06 6.80
CA LEU A 27 11.03 -2.69 8.11
C LEU A 27 10.23 -1.97 9.20
N THR A 28 10.03 -0.66 9.07
CA THR A 28 9.31 0.19 10.02
C THR A 28 8.31 1.09 9.30
N GLU A 29 7.24 1.47 9.99
CA GLU A 29 6.26 2.44 9.48
C GLU A 29 6.92 3.81 9.19
N GLN A 30 7.87 4.22 10.04
CA GLN A 30 8.61 5.47 9.86
C GLN A 30 9.42 5.51 8.56
N ALA A 31 10.03 4.38 8.16
CA ALA A 31 10.73 4.28 6.90
C ALA A 31 9.75 4.39 5.71
N ALA A 32 8.60 3.74 5.80
CA ALA A 32 7.54 3.88 4.81
C ALA A 32 6.99 5.33 4.76
N GLN A 33 6.88 6.01 5.90
CA GLN A 33 6.37 7.37 5.94
C GLN A 33 7.36 8.40 5.41
N ALA A 34 8.66 8.17 5.61
CA ALA A 34 9.71 8.99 5.02
C ALA A 34 9.70 8.89 3.47
N ASP A 35 9.42 7.71 2.93
CA ASP A 35 9.36 7.47 1.50
C ASP A 35 7.99 7.78 0.88
N LEU A 36 6.94 7.90 1.71
CA LEU A 36 5.56 8.09 1.26
C LEU A 36 5.41 9.25 0.27
N VAL A 37 6.06 10.38 0.53
CA VAL A 37 5.97 11.56 -0.35
C VAL A 37 6.62 11.29 -1.70
N ALA A 38 7.79 10.66 -1.71
CA ALA A 38 8.50 10.30 -2.94
C ALA A 38 7.70 9.27 -3.74
N ALA A 39 7.17 8.24 -3.08
CA ALA A 39 6.32 7.23 -3.67
C ALA A 39 5.04 7.82 -4.29
N ILE A 40 4.42 8.81 -3.65
CA ILE A 40 3.27 9.53 -4.21
C ILE A 40 3.68 10.30 -5.47
N ASP A 41 4.80 11.03 -5.42
CA ASP A 41 5.30 11.82 -6.54
C ASP A 41 5.61 10.96 -7.76
N GLU A 42 6.25 9.80 -7.57
CA GLU A 42 6.52 8.84 -8.64
C GLU A 42 5.24 8.30 -9.28
N VAL A 43 4.20 8.01 -8.49
CA VAL A 43 2.92 7.55 -9.06
C VAL A 43 2.19 8.70 -9.75
N MET A 44 2.29 9.93 -9.23
CA MET A 44 1.67 11.10 -9.83
C MET A 44 2.30 11.50 -11.17
N ASP A 45 3.60 11.24 -11.35
CA ASP A 45 4.30 11.41 -12.63
C ASP A 45 3.76 10.46 -13.71
N ILE A 46 3.41 9.23 -13.32
CA ILE A 46 2.86 8.21 -14.22
C ILE A 46 1.35 8.43 -14.46
N ASP A 47 0.58 8.59 -13.39
CA ASP A 47 -0.87 8.80 -13.40
C ASP A 47 -1.23 10.03 -12.55
N PRO A 48 -1.52 11.20 -13.17
CA PRO A 48 -1.88 12.40 -12.43
C PRO A 48 -3.21 12.27 -11.68
N SER A 49 -4.00 11.22 -11.96
CA SER A 49 -5.21 10.87 -11.22
C SER A 49 -4.89 10.34 -9.82
N ALA A 50 -3.67 9.83 -9.60
CA ALA A 50 -3.22 9.24 -8.36
C ALA A 50 -3.16 10.21 -7.18
N LYS A 51 -3.12 11.53 -7.45
CA LYS A 51 -3.30 12.56 -6.41
C LYS A 51 -4.61 12.42 -5.61
N ASN A 52 -5.62 11.79 -6.22
CA ASN A 52 -6.92 11.53 -5.60
C ASN A 52 -6.99 10.15 -4.94
N TYR A 53 -5.94 9.33 -5.06
CA TYR A 53 -5.88 8.04 -4.40
C TYR A 53 -5.63 8.23 -2.90
N GLN A 54 -6.16 7.30 -2.12
CA GLN A 54 -5.95 7.26 -0.69
C GLN A 54 -4.70 6.46 -0.40
N TYR A 55 -3.64 7.13 0.03
CA TYR A 55 -2.39 6.48 0.39
C TYR A 55 -2.39 6.13 1.88
N SER A 56 -2.13 4.87 2.17
CA SER A 56 -2.04 4.34 3.53
C SER A 56 -0.83 3.44 3.66
N ILE A 57 -0.24 3.39 4.85
CA ILE A 57 0.83 2.44 5.15
C ILE A 57 0.17 1.20 5.75
N SER A 58 0.20 0.10 4.99
CA SER A 58 -0.42 -1.16 5.40
C SER A 58 0.64 -2.19 5.72
N ARG A 59 0.50 -2.84 6.87
CA ARG A 59 1.34 -3.97 7.25
C ARG A 59 0.81 -5.23 6.58
N VAL A 60 1.49 -5.69 5.54
CA VAL A 60 1.10 -6.92 4.85
C VAL A 60 1.94 -8.05 5.41
N GLU A 61 1.29 -8.93 6.16
CA GLU A 61 1.92 -10.19 6.56
C GLU A 61 2.12 -11.02 5.28
N SER A 62 3.37 -11.31 4.95
CA SER A 62 3.73 -12.10 3.77
C SER A 62 3.41 -13.57 4.04
N HIS A 63 2.12 -13.90 4.17
CA HIS A 63 1.67 -15.26 4.42
C HIS A 63 1.38 -15.96 3.10
N LYS A 64 2.42 -16.60 2.56
CA LYS A 64 2.45 -17.51 1.39
C LYS A 64 1.89 -16.97 0.06
N PRO A 65 2.58 -17.19 -1.07
CA PRO A 65 1.95 -17.02 -2.38
C PRO A 65 0.81 -18.05 -2.52
N GLY A 66 -0.43 -17.58 -2.63
CA GLY A 66 -1.59 -18.44 -2.92
C GLY A 66 -2.92 -18.09 -2.24
N VAL A 67 -2.96 -17.13 -1.31
CA VAL A 67 -4.24 -16.73 -0.67
C VAL A 67 -4.64 -15.34 -1.15
N ILE A 68 -5.68 -15.27 -1.97
CA ILE A 68 -6.45 -14.04 -2.16
C ILE A 68 -7.04 -13.69 -0.80
N GLN A 69 -6.48 -12.67 -0.14
CA GLN A 69 -7.00 -12.18 1.12
C GLN A 69 -8.22 -11.29 0.81
N HIS A 70 -9.42 -11.88 0.90
CA HIS A 70 -10.62 -11.10 1.17
C HIS A 70 -10.43 -10.46 2.54
N MET A 71 -10.12 -9.17 2.60
CA MET A 71 -10.22 -8.40 3.83
C MET A 71 -11.71 -8.28 4.11
N ALA A 72 -12.26 -9.23 4.87
CA ALA A 72 -13.60 -9.10 5.41
C ALA A 72 -13.59 -7.92 6.39
N THR A 73 -14.40 -6.90 6.10
CA THR A 73 -14.79 -5.89 7.08
C THR A 73 -15.54 -6.61 8.19
N ASP A 74 -14.93 -6.72 9.36
CA ASP A 74 -15.59 -7.12 10.59
C ASP A 74 -16.46 -5.94 11.08
N VAL A 75 -17.74 -6.19 11.32
CA VAL A 75 -18.76 -5.26 11.84
C VAL A 75 -19.07 -5.57 13.28
#